data_AF-A0A6A6FPK4-F1
#
_entry.id   AF-A0A6A6FPK4-F1
#
_cell.length_a   1.000
_cell.length_b   1.000
_cell.length_c   1.000
_cell.angle_alpha   90.00
_cell.angle_beta   90.00
_cell.angle_gamma   90.00
#
_symmetry.space_group_name_H-M   'P 1'
#
loop_
_entity.id
_entity.type
_entity.pdbx_description
1 polymer ?
#
loop_
_entity_poly.entity_id
_entity_poly.type
_entity_poly.pdbx_seq_one_letter_code
_entity_poly.pdbx_strand_id
1 'polypeptide(L)' 'DPNEQKYCYCNRGSYGEMVACDNDNCAKEWFHLGCTELREAPAEDDSWFCRDC' A
#
# COMPACT_ATOMS: atom_id res chain seq x y z
N ASP A 1 11.71 3.50 -13.53
CA ASP A 1 13.05 4.15 -13.51
C ASP A 1 13.87 3.52 -12.38
N PRO A 2 15.20 3.27 -12.49
CA PRO A 2 15.98 2.71 -11.38
C PRO A 2 15.99 3.59 -10.11
N ASN A 3 15.67 4.88 -10.22
CA ASN A 3 15.54 5.82 -9.10
C ASN A 3 14.11 5.94 -8.56
N GLU A 4 13.15 5.24 -9.17
CA GLU A 4 11.75 5.29 -8.75
C GLU A 4 11.57 4.59 -7.41
N GLN A 5 10.90 5.27 -6.47
CA GLN A 5 10.61 4.69 -5.17
C GLN A 5 9.71 3.46 -5.35
N LYS A 6 10.09 2.37 -4.68
CA LYS A 6 9.38 1.10 -4.76
C LYS A 6 8.55 0.89 -3.50
N TYR A 7 7.30 0.53 -3.72
CA TYR A 7 6.32 0.27 -2.67
C TYR A 7 5.76 -1.14 -2.83
N CYS A 8 4.76 -1.45 -1.99
CA CYS A 8 3.96 -2.67 -2.09
C CYS A 8 4.76 -3.97 -1.91
N TYR A 9 4.05 -5.10 -1.87
CA TYR A 9 4.67 -6.44 -1.90
C TYR A 9 5.33 -6.74 -3.24
N CYS A 10 4.86 -6.13 -4.32
CA CYS A 10 5.39 -6.39 -5.66
C CYS A 10 6.70 -5.63 -5.97
N ASN A 11 7.17 -4.75 -5.07
CA ASN A 11 8.39 -3.93 -5.23
C ASN A 11 8.42 -3.15 -6.54
N ARG A 12 7.29 -2.54 -6.90
CA ARG A 12 7.13 -1.68 -8.09
C ARG A 12 6.83 -0.25 -7.66
N GLY A 13 6.96 0.68 -8.59
CA GLY A 13 6.58 2.07 -8.40
C GLY A 13 5.08 2.25 -8.13
N SER A 14 4.67 3.50 -7.93
CA SER A 14 3.26 3.84 -7.78
C SER A 14 2.54 3.72 -9.13
N TYR A 15 1.44 2.98 -9.15
CA TYR A 15 0.56 2.90 -10.32
C TYR A 15 -0.85 2.47 -9.89
N GLY A 16 -1.86 2.89 -10.65
CA GLY A 16 -3.25 2.54 -10.37
C GLY A 16 -3.71 3.01 -8.98
N GLU A 17 -4.71 2.33 -8.43
CA GLU A 17 -5.24 2.60 -7.10
C GLU A 17 -4.36 2.01 -6.00
N MET A 18 -4.11 2.79 -4.96
CA MET A 18 -3.23 2.43 -3.85
C MET A 18 -3.87 2.79 -2.51
N VAL A 19 -3.53 2.01 -1.49
CA VAL A 19 -3.92 2.19 -0.09
C VAL A 19 -2.68 2.36 0.78
N ALA A 20 -2.75 3.25 1.76
CA ALA A 20 -1.69 3.45 2.75
C ALA A 20 -1.92 2.53 3.95
N CYS A 21 -0.85 1.99 4.52
CA CYS A 21 -0.88 1.27 5.78
C CYS A 21 -0.80 2.26 6.94
N ASP A 22 -1.75 2.22 7.88
CA ASP A 22 -1.85 3.18 8.99
C ASP A 22 -0.84 2.96 10.13
N ASN A 23 0.04 1.97 10.00
CA ASN A 23 1.19 1.86 10.90
C ASN A 23 2.27 2.86 10.47
N ASP A 24 2.48 3.91 11.27
CA ASP A 24 3.52 4.94 11.06
C ASP A 24 4.94 4.38 10.87
N ASN A 25 5.21 3.15 11.32
CA ASN A 25 6.50 2.47 11.17
C ASN A 25 6.52 1.47 10.01
N CYS A 26 5.51 1.46 9.14
CA CYS A 26 5.45 0.56 8.00
C CYS A 26 6.55 0.89 6.99
N ALA A 27 7.50 -0.02 6.78
CA ALA A 27 8.62 0.21 5.85
C ALA A 27 8.21 0.41 4.39
N LYS A 28 7.00 -0.03 4.01
CA LYS A 28 6.49 0.04 2.64
C LYS A 28 5.51 1.18 2.41
N GLU A 29 4.82 1.62 3.46
CA GLU A 29 3.81 2.69 3.51
C GLU A 29 2.59 2.51 2.59
N TRP A 30 2.80 2.16 1.32
CA TRP A 30 1.80 2.11 0.27
C TRP A 30 1.73 0.76 -0.43
N PHE A 31 0.51 0.36 -0.78
CA PHE A 31 0.21 -0.92 -1.42
C PHE A 31 -0.77 -0.73 -2.57
N HIS A 32 -0.56 -1.41 -3.69
CA HIS A 32 -1.55 -1.41 -4.77
C HIS A 32 -2.79 -2.16 -4.29
N LEU A 33 -3.99 -1.62 -4.53
CA LEU A 33 -5.23 -2.22 -4.03
C LEU A 33 -5.34 -3.69 -4.47
N GLY A 34 -5.09 -3.99 -5.75
CA GLY A 34 -5.10 -5.35 -6.30
C GLY A 34 -3.95 -6.27 -5.84
N CYS A 35 -2.96 -5.75 -5.12
CA CYS A 35 -1.93 -6.55 -4.46
C CYS A 35 -2.28 -6.85 -2.98
N THR A 36 -3.36 -6.28 -2.48
CA THR A 36 -3.92 -6.56 -1.15
C THR A 36 -5.11 -7.53 -1.27
N GLU A 37 -5.66 -7.94 -0.14
CA GLU A 37 -6.90 -8.68 -0.02
C GLU A 37 -8.17 -7.80 -0.09
N LEU A 38 -8.00 -6.48 -0.20
CA LEU A 38 -9.10 -5.53 -0.30
C LEU A 38 -9.79 -5.63 -1.66
N ARG A 39 -11.12 -5.54 -1.64
CA ARG A 39 -11.94 -5.46 -2.86
C ARG A 39 -12.15 -4.01 -3.31
N GLU A 40 -12.14 -3.09 -2.36
CA GLU A 40 -12.33 -1.65 -2.51
C GLU A 40 -11.44 -0.94 -1.49
N ALA A 41 -11.06 0.31 -1.76
CA ALA A 41 -10.30 1.11 -0.80
C ALA A 41 -11.10 1.27 0.52
N PRO A 42 -10.42 1.33 1.68
CA PRO A 42 -11.07 1.62 2.95
C PRO A 42 -11.77 2.98 2.90
N ALA A 43 -12.82 3.16 3.71
CA ALA A 43 -13.40 4.48 3.92
C ALA A 43 -12.37 5.42 4.58
N GLU A 44 -12.53 6.73 4.43
CA GLU A 44 -11.57 7.71 4.97
C GLU A 44 -11.42 7.64 6.50
N ASP A 45 -12.42 7.10 7.21
CA ASP A 45 -12.45 6.90 8.65
C ASP A 45 -12.06 5.48 9.10
N ASP A 46 -11.78 4.57 8.16
CA ASP A 46 -11.37 3.19 8.44
C ASP A 46 -9.85 3.04 8.36
N SER A 47 -9.25 2.51 9.42
CA SER A 47 -7.83 2.16 9.40
C SER A 47 -7.59 0.81 8.71
N TRP A 48 -6.59 0.76 7.84
CA TRP A 48 -6.10 -0.47 7.22
C TRP A 48 -4.62 -0.70 7.49
N PHE A 49 -4.29 -1.94 7.83
CA PHE A 49 -2.94 -2.37 8.12
C PHE A 49 -2.53 -3.46 7.14
N CYS A 50 -1.34 -3.32 6.59
CA CYS A 50 -0.77 -4.30 5.69
C CYS A 50 -0.41 -5.58 6.47
N ARG A 51 -0.33 -6.75 5.81
CA ARG A 51 -0.04 -8.05 6.45
C ARG A 51 1.30 -8.15 7.23
N ASP A 52 2.20 -7.20 7.02
CA ASP A 52 3.54 -7.16 7.64
C ASP A 52 3.56 -6.24 8.88
N CYS A 53 2.42 -5.63 9.25
CA CYS A 53 2.22 -4.77 10.42
C CYS A 53 1.18 -5.39 11.35
#